data_AF-A0AAD4UIV0-F1
#
_entry.id   AF-A0AAD4UIV0-F1
#
_cell.length_a   1.000
_cell.length_b   1.000
_cell.length_c   1.000
_cell.angle_alpha   90.00
_cell.angle_beta   90.00
_cell.angle_gamma   90.00
#
_symmetry.space_group_name_H-M   'P 1'
#
loop_
_entity.id
_entity.type
_entity.pdbx_description
1 polymer ?
#
loop_
_entity_poly.entity_id
_entity_poly.type
_entity_poly.pdbx_seq_one_letter_code
_entity_poly.pdbx_strand_id
1 'polypeptide(L)'
;MTPGFGDKTFAVHGFGNVGLYPMRYLHRFGAKCVAVGESDGSVWNPDGIDPKELEDFKLQHETILDFPKAKIYERRILEVDCDIPAASEKQLTKSNAPRVKAKIIAEGANGPTTPEADKIFLVRNTMVILDLYLNAG
;
A
#
# COMPACT_ATOMS: atom_id res chain seq x y z
N MET A 1 3.34 16.50 7.66
CA MET A 1 3.28 16.34 6.19
C MET A 1 2.79 17.64 5.62
N THR A 2 3.29 18.02 4.45
CA THR A 2 2.70 19.05 3.59
C THR A 2 1.37 18.54 3.00
N PRO A 3 0.36 19.41 2.81
CA PRO A 3 -0.84 19.05 2.05
C PRO A 3 -0.54 18.68 0.59
N GLY A 4 -1.41 17.87 -0.02
CA GLY A 4 -1.32 17.47 -1.43
C GLY A 4 -0.65 16.10 -1.66
N PHE A 5 -0.75 15.61 -2.91
CA PHE A 5 -0.26 14.28 -3.33
C PHE A 5 1.11 14.28 -4.02
N GLY A 6 1.50 15.37 -4.67
CA GLY A 6 2.64 15.39 -5.62
C GLY A 6 4.02 15.04 -5.06
N ASP A 7 4.20 15.10 -3.74
CA ASP A 7 5.43 14.77 -3.03
C ASP A 7 5.29 13.54 -2.11
N LYS A 8 4.16 12.82 -2.21
CA LYS A 8 3.86 11.66 -1.35
C LYS A 8 4.22 10.36 -2.02
N THR A 9 4.60 9.41 -1.18
CA THR A 9 4.89 8.03 -1.56
C THR A 9 3.85 7.10 -0.97
N PHE A 10 3.51 6.03 -1.66
CA PHE A 10 2.53 5.06 -1.17
C PHE A 10 2.92 3.64 -1.55
N ALA A 11 2.40 2.68 -0.80
CA ALA A 11 2.58 1.26 -1.04
C ALA A 11 1.22 0.56 -1.07
N VAL A 12 1.09 -0.48 -1.88
CA VAL A 12 -0.17 -1.19 -2.06
C VAL A 12 0.05 -2.67 -1.84
N HIS A 13 -0.66 -3.24 -0.88
CA HIS A 13 -0.72 -4.67 -0.63
C HIS A 13 -2.04 -5.24 -1.14
N GLY A 14 -1.93 -6.07 -2.17
CA GLY A 14 -3.01 -6.59 -3.02
C GLY A 14 -3.11 -5.77 -4.31
N PHE A 15 -2.86 -6.36 -5.47
CA PHE A 15 -2.92 -5.72 -6.79
C PHE A 15 -4.10 -6.26 -7.62
N GLY A 16 -5.25 -6.40 -6.97
CA GLY A 16 -6.58 -6.59 -7.59
C GLY A 16 -7.34 -5.26 -7.70
N ASN A 17 -8.66 -5.29 -7.85
CA ASN A 17 -9.47 -4.06 -8.03
C ASN A 17 -9.21 -3.00 -6.93
N VAL A 18 -9.19 -3.43 -5.67
CA VAL A 18 -9.01 -2.54 -4.51
C VAL A 18 -7.60 -1.94 -4.43
N GLY A 19 -6.60 -2.52 -5.11
CA GLY A 19 -5.24 -1.97 -5.15
C GLY A 19 -4.92 -1.23 -6.43
N LEU A 20 -5.25 -1.83 -7.58
CA LEU A 20 -4.94 -1.32 -8.92
C LEU A 20 -5.60 0.03 -9.18
N TYR A 21 -6.91 0.18 -8.91
CA TYR A 21 -7.59 1.44 -9.20
C TYR A 21 -7.11 2.58 -8.30
N PRO A 22 -6.98 2.41 -6.97
CA PRO A 22 -6.37 3.44 -6.13
C PRO A 22 -4.94 3.78 -6.54
N MET A 23 -4.11 2.80 -6.91
CA MET A 23 -2.76 3.05 -7.43
C MET A 23 -2.80 3.93 -8.68
N ARG A 24 -3.70 3.64 -9.63
CA ARG A 24 -3.89 4.46 -10.84
C ARG A 24 -4.33 5.90 -10.53
N TYR A 25 -5.25 6.08 -9.60
CA TYR A 25 -5.73 7.42 -9.24
C TYR A 25 -4.68 8.21 -8.46
N LEU A 26 -4.04 7.62 -7.45
CA LEU A 26 -2.96 8.26 -6.69
C LEU A 26 -1.80 8.66 -7.61
N HIS A 27 -1.40 7.77 -8.52
CA HIS A 27 -0.39 8.06 -9.54
C HIS A 27 -0.81 9.22 -10.44
N ARG A 28 -2.06 9.25 -10.92
CA ARG A 28 -2.61 10.34 -11.73
C ARG A 28 -2.58 11.70 -11.01
N PHE A 29 -2.78 11.71 -9.69
CA PHE A 29 -2.71 12.92 -8.86
C PHE A 29 -1.30 13.26 -8.38
N GLY A 30 -0.27 12.54 -8.87
CA GLY A 30 1.14 12.85 -8.65
C GLY A 30 1.80 12.13 -7.47
N ALA A 31 1.09 11.28 -6.74
CA ALA A 31 1.72 10.44 -5.72
C ALA A 31 2.51 9.31 -6.36
N LYS A 32 3.59 8.89 -5.71
CA LYS A 32 4.51 7.86 -6.23
C LYS A 32 4.28 6.52 -5.54
N CYS A 33 3.98 5.48 -6.32
CA CYS A 33 3.92 4.12 -5.78
C CYS A 33 5.34 3.56 -5.62
N VAL A 34 5.76 3.24 -4.39
CA VAL A 34 7.12 2.74 -4.12
C VAL A 34 7.18 1.23 -3.92
N ALA A 35 6.05 0.58 -3.61
CA ALA A 35 5.98 -0.86 -3.44
C ALA A 35 4.58 -1.40 -3.80
N VAL A 36 4.56 -2.58 -4.41
CA VAL A 36 3.34 -3.35 -4.66
C VAL A 36 3.55 -4.78 -4.18
N GLY A 37 2.56 -5.34 -3.48
CA GLY A 37 2.63 -6.67 -2.89
C GLY A 37 1.42 -7.50 -3.25
N GLU A 38 1.63 -8.80 -3.35
CA GLU A 38 0.64 -9.85 -3.62
C GLU A 38 0.91 -11.03 -2.68
N SER A 39 0.10 -12.08 -2.78
CA SER A 39 0.24 -13.29 -1.97
C SER A 39 1.55 -14.05 -2.21
N ASP A 40 2.13 -13.93 -3.41
CA ASP A 40 3.37 -14.59 -3.84
C ASP A 40 4.63 -13.78 -3.53
N GLY A 41 4.51 -12.47 -3.25
CA GLY A 41 5.63 -11.64 -2.81
C GLY A 41 5.40 -10.16 -3.03
N SER A 42 6.47 -9.38 -3.11
CA SER A 42 6.37 -7.93 -3.28
C SER A 42 7.49 -7.40 -4.15
N VAL A 43 7.23 -6.29 -4.84
CA VAL A 43 8.21 -5.52 -5.59
C VAL A 43 8.34 -4.11 -5.03
N TRP A 44 9.54 -3.55 -5.15
CA TRP A 44 9.89 -2.24 -4.63
C TRP A 44 10.74 -1.46 -5.62
N ASN A 45 10.38 -0.19 -5.81
CA ASN A 45 11.18 0.78 -6.54
C ASN A 45 11.00 2.18 -5.89
N PRO A 46 12.05 2.76 -5.27
CA PRO A 46 11.96 4.08 -4.66
C PRO A 46 11.72 5.21 -5.68
N ASP A 47 12.06 4.99 -6.95
CA ASP A 47 11.85 5.96 -8.03
C ASP A 47 10.41 5.97 -8.55
N GLY A 48 9.64 4.92 -8.26
CA GLY A 48 8.24 4.79 -8.60
C GLY A 48 7.92 3.57 -9.46
N ILE A 49 6.71 3.06 -9.34
CA ILE A 49 6.16 1.97 -10.14
C ILE A 49 4.97 2.51 -10.92
N ASP A 50 5.04 2.44 -12.25
CA ASP A 50 3.92 2.83 -13.11
C ASP A 50 2.81 1.76 -13.06
N PRO A 51 1.56 2.14 -12.76
CA PRO A 51 0.47 1.18 -12.61
C PRO A 51 0.09 0.50 -13.91
N LYS A 52 0.23 1.18 -15.06
CA LYS A 52 -0.16 0.61 -16.36
C LYS A 52 0.87 -0.44 -16.79
N GLU A 53 2.15 -0.13 -16.64
CA GLU A 53 3.22 -1.08 -16.97
C GLU A 53 3.19 -2.32 -16.07
N LEU A 54 2.91 -2.15 -14.77
CA LEU A 54 2.79 -3.27 -13.85
C LEU A 54 1.53 -4.12 -14.13
N GLU A 55 0.41 -3.48 -14.48
CA GLU A 55 -0.82 -4.16 -14.90
C GLU A 55 -0.58 -5.00 -16.17
N ASP A 56 0.04 -4.41 -17.19
CA ASP A 56 0.34 -5.11 -18.44
C ASP A 56 1.31 -6.28 -18.21
N PHE A 57 2.30 -6.10 -17.34
CA PHE A 57 3.21 -7.18 -16.95
C PHE A 57 2.49 -8.33 -16.24
N LYS A 58 1.65 -8.02 -15.25
CA LYS A 58 0.86 -9.03 -14.51
C LYS A 58 -0.11 -9.77 -15.41
N LEU A 59 -0.73 -9.09 -16.37
CA LEU A 59 -1.62 -9.74 -17.35
C LEU A 59 -0.88 -10.72 -18.27
N GLN A 60 0.41 -10.48 -18.53
CA GLN A 60 1.23 -11.36 -19.37
C GLN A 60 1.87 -12.53 -18.61
N HIS A 61 2.24 -12.33 -17.34
CA HIS A 61 3.04 -13.29 -16.56
C HIS A 61 2.28 -13.90 -15.38
N GLU A 62 1.05 -13.44 -15.12
CA GLU A 62 0.20 -13.83 -13.98
C GLU A 62 0.78 -13.52 -12.59
N THR A 63 1.91 -12.80 -12.52
CA THR A 63 2.57 -12.36 -11.28
C THR A 63 3.12 -10.94 -11.44
N ILE A 64 3.36 -10.27 -10.31
CA ILE A 64 4.12 -9.00 -10.26
C ILE A 64 5.62 -9.22 -10.04
N LEU A 65 6.03 -10.44 -9.69
CA LEU A 65 7.43 -10.77 -9.42
C LEU A 65 8.26 -10.66 -10.69
N ASP A 66 9.54 -10.33 -10.54
CA ASP A 66 10.48 -10.10 -11.64
C ASP A 66 10.08 -8.99 -12.64
N PHE A 67 9.19 -8.08 -12.22
CA PHE A 67 8.89 -6.87 -13.00
C PHE A 67 10.19 -6.09 -13.29
N PRO A 68 10.57 -5.87 -14.57
CA PRO A 68 11.93 -5.40 -14.93
C PRO A 68 12.34 -4.04 -14.33
N LYS A 69 11.36 -3.21 -13.97
CA LYS A 69 11.58 -1.86 -13.42
C LYS A 69 11.43 -1.81 -11.90
N ALA A 70 11.36 -2.94 -11.22
CA ALA A 70 11.37 -3.00 -9.77
C ALA A 70 12.20 -4.19 -9.28
N LYS A 71 12.60 -4.16 -8.01
CA LYS A 71 13.31 -5.27 -7.38
C LYS A 71 12.34 -6.06 -6.50
N ILE A 72 12.57 -7.36 -6.36
CA ILE A 72 11.88 -8.14 -5.34
C ILE A 72 12.18 -7.54 -3.97
N TYR A 73 11.13 -7.36 -3.17
CA TYR A 73 11.19 -6.85 -1.82
C TYR A 73 10.93 -7.99 -0.83
N GLU A 74 11.98 -8.41 -0.13
CA GLU A 74 11.95 -9.59 0.76
C GLU A 74 11.33 -9.29 2.14
N ARG A 75 11.08 -8.01 2.46
CA ARG A 75 10.49 -7.60 3.74
C ARG A 75 8.98 -7.47 3.63
N ARG A 76 8.30 -7.38 4.76
CA ARG A 76 6.85 -7.14 4.81
C ARG A 76 6.53 -5.80 4.16
N ILE A 77 5.69 -5.80 3.14
CA ILE A 77 5.26 -4.59 2.42
C ILE A 77 4.61 -3.55 3.35
N LEU A 78 3.89 -3.99 4.37
CA LEU A 78 3.24 -3.12 5.36
C LEU A 78 4.24 -2.33 6.23
N GLU A 79 5.51 -2.74 6.22
CA GLU A 79 6.61 -2.10 6.96
C GLU A 79 7.50 -1.26 6.03
N VAL A 80 7.14 -1.14 4.75
CA VAL A 80 7.87 -0.31 3.79
C VAL A 80 7.76 1.16 4.16
N ASP A 81 8.82 1.91 3.85
CA ASP A 81 8.86 3.35 4.06
C ASP A 81 7.97 4.03 3.01
N CYS A 82 6.78 4.48 3.42
CA CYS A 82 5.82 5.17 2.56
C CYS A 82 4.87 6.02 3.43
N ASP A 83 4.13 6.94 2.79
CA ASP A 83 3.15 7.78 3.47
C ASP A 83 1.79 7.10 3.64
N ILE A 84 1.40 6.21 2.70
CA ILE A 84 0.07 5.57 2.62
C ILE A 84 0.20 4.08 2.22
N PRO A 85 -0.08 3.10 3.11
CA PRO A 85 -0.29 1.70 2.77
C PRO A 85 -1.78 1.44 2.50
N ALA A 86 -2.10 0.88 1.34
CA ALA A 86 -3.39 0.25 1.08
C ALA A 86 -3.25 -1.25 1.34
N ALA A 87 -4.07 -1.84 2.21
CA ALA A 87 -3.92 -3.24 2.63
C ALA A 87 -5.17 -4.09 2.35
N SER A 88 -4.94 -5.39 2.14
CA SER A 88 -5.94 -6.46 2.22
C SER A 88 -6.40 -6.74 3.67
N GLU A 89 -7.44 -7.55 3.89
CA GLU A 89 -8.04 -7.85 5.20
C GLU A 89 -7.02 -8.41 6.24
N LYS A 90 -7.18 -8.03 7.52
CA LYS A 90 -6.47 -8.51 8.74
C LYS A 90 -4.94 -8.47 8.68
N GLN A 91 -4.37 -7.56 7.92
CA GLN A 91 -2.93 -7.47 7.70
C GLN A 91 -2.18 -6.70 8.81
N LEU A 92 -2.85 -5.76 9.49
CA LEU A 92 -2.26 -4.90 10.52
C LEU A 92 -2.69 -5.39 11.91
N THR A 93 -1.72 -5.87 12.69
CA THR A 93 -1.91 -6.53 13.98
C THR A 93 -1.02 -5.89 15.04
N LYS A 94 -1.26 -6.22 16.31
CA LYS A 94 -0.38 -5.82 17.43
C LYS A 94 1.11 -6.08 17.17
N SER A 95 1.42 -7.13 16.41
CA SER A 95 2.79 -7.59 16.17
C SER A 95 3.57 -6.73 15.18
N ASN A 96 2.92 -6.14 14.17
CA ASN A 96 3.58 -5.35 13.11
C ASN A 96 3.22 -3.86 13.13
N ALA A 97 2.10 -3.48 13.78
CA ALA A 97 1.72 -2.09 13.95
C ALA A 97 2.85 -1.19 14.49
N PRO A 98 3.75 -1.62 15.40
CA PRO A 98 4.88 -0.79 15.84
C PRO A 98 5.95 -0.53 14.76
N ARG A 99 6.03 -1.37 13.73
CA ARG A 99 7.03 -1.29 12.65
C ARG A 99 6.51 -0.60 11.39
N VAL A 100 5.21 -0.39 11.27
CA VAL A 100 4.63 0.42 10.21
C VAL A 100 5.21 1.83 10.30
N LYS A 101 5.82 2.29 9.21
CA LYS A 101 6.45 3.61 9.13
C LYS A 101 5.51 4.70 8.62
N ALA A 102 4.41 4.29 7.99
CA ALA A 102 3.44 5.20 7.44
C ALA A 102 2.72 6.03 8.50
N LYS A 103 2.37 7.24 8.09
CA LYS A 103 1.66 8.23 8.90
C LYS A 103 0.16 8.25 8.59
N ILE A 104 -0.25 7.75 7.43
CA ILE A 104 -1.64 7.54 7.05
C ILE A 104 -1.80 6.06 6.70
N ILE A 105 -2.86 5.42 7.15
CA ILE A 105 -3.27 4.06 6.76
C ILE A 105 -4.61 4.18 6.05
N ALA A 106 -4.68 3.69 4.81
CA ALA A 106 -5.85 3.79 3.96
C ALA A 106 -6.48 2.40 3.80
N GLU A 107 -7.54 2.14 4.55
CA GLU A 107 -8.20 0.83 4.59
C GLU A 107 -9.09 0.59 3.36
N GLY A 108 -8.50 0.17 2.25
CA GLY A 108 -9.25 -0.19 1.04
C GLY A 108 -10.00 -1.53 1.18
N ALA A 109 -9.44 -2.50 1.93
CA ALA A 109 -10.12 -3.75 2.22
C ALA A 109 -11.01 -3.65 3.46
N ASN A 110 -11.87 -4.65 3.68
CA ASN A 110 -12.66 -4.77 4.89
C ASN A 110 -11.81 -5.32 6.05
N GLY A 111 -11.81 -4.63 7.19
CA GLY A 111 -11.13 -5.02 8.42
C GLY A 111 -9.63 -5.29 8.30
N PRO A 112 -8.81 -4.44 7.67
CA PRO A 112 -7.38 -4.67 7.55
C PRO A 112 -6.63 -4.49 8.88
N THR A 113 -7.19 -3.74 9.84
CA THR A 113 -6.56 -3.41 11.13
C THR A 113 -7.29 -4.06 12.31
N THR A 114 -6.55 -4.71 13.22
CA THR A 114 -7.13 -5.22 14.48
C THR A 114 -7.30 -4.11 15.53
N PRO A 115 -8.23 -4.24 16.48
CA PRO A 115 -8.41 -3.25 17.56
C PRO A 115 -7.14 -2.97 18.38
N GLU A 116 -6.25 -3.94 18.53
CA GLU A 116 -4.96 -3.76 19.21
C GLU A 116 -3.95 -2.97 18.37
N ALA A 117 -3.97 -3.14 17.04
CA ALA A 117 -3.16 -2.36 16.12
C ALA A 117 -3.64 -0.91 16.09
N ASP A 118 -4.95 -0.68 16.08
CA ASP A 118 -5.56 0.66 16.11
C ASP A 118 -5.12 1.46 17.35
N LYS A 119 -5.11 0.82 18.54
CA LYS A 119 -4.57 1.44 19.76
C LYS A 119 -3.11 1.89 19.61
N ILE A 120 -2.29 1.12 18.89
CA ILE A 120 -0.89 1.48 18.63
C ILE A 120 -0.82 2.66 17.67
N PHE A 121 -1.62 2.67 16.61
CA PHE A 121 -1.66 3.78 15.65
C PHE A 121 -2.14 5.08 16.28
N LEU A 122 -3.15 5.03 17.15
CA LEU A 122 -3.61 6.17 17.95
C LEU A 122 -2.47 6.77 18.80
N VAL A 123 -1.74 5.95 19.56
CA VAL A 123 -0.62 6.43 20.39
C VAL A 123 0.52 7.00 19.53
N ARG A 124 0.70 6.48 18.31
CA ARG A 124 1.77 6.91 17.39
C ARG A 124 1.38 8.09 16.50
N ASN A 125 0.17 8.65 16.65
CA ASN A 125 -0.39 9.68 15.76
C ASN A 125 -0.38 9.26 14.28
N THR A 126 -0.59 7.98 14.00
CA THR A 126 -0.84 7.47 12.65
C THR A 126 -2.34 7.55 12.39
N MET A 127 -2.74 8.28 11.33
CA MET A 127 -4.15 8.43 10.96
C MET A 127 -4.62 7.17 10.22
N VAL A 128 -5.67 6.52 10.70
CA VAL A 128 -6.33 5.41 10.01
C VAL A 128 -7.62 5.93 9.36
N ILE A 129 -7.71 5.84 8.04
CA ILE A 129 -8.94 6.13 7.30
C ILE A 129 -9.70 4.81 7.19
N LEU A 130 -10.81 4.72 7.92
CA LEU A 130 -11.59 3.50 8.12
C LEU A 130 -12.19 2.96 6.81
N ASP A 131 -12.24 1.63 6.74
CA ASP A 131 -12.84 0.87 5.64
C ASP A 131 -14.28 1.30 5.32
N LEU A 132 -15.13 1.45 6.34
CA LEU A 132 -16.54 1.84 6.24
C LEU A 132 -16.76 3.10 5.40
N TYR A 133 -15.78 4.01 5.40
CA TYR A 133 -15.82 5.21 4.58
C TYR A 133 -15.06 5.02 3.27
N LEU A 134 -13.83 4.50 3.34
CA LEU A 134 -12.89 4.56 2.23
C LEU A 134 -13.22 3.61 1.07
N ASN A 135 -13.85 2.47 1.36
CA ASN A 135 -14.15 1.45 0.35
C ASN A 135 -15.63 1.39 -0.08
N ALA A 136 -16.42 2.39 0.34
CA ALA A 136 -17.86 2.44 0.10
C ALA A 136 -18.28 2.93 -1.31
N GLY A 137 -17.32 3.15 -2.22
CA GLY A 137 -17.55 3.64 -3.59
C GLY A 137 -17.23 2.58 -4.65
#